data_AF-A0A642BUT5-F1
#
_entry.id   AF-A0A642BUT5-F1
#
_cell.length_a   1.000
_cell.length_b   1.000
_cell.length_c   1.000
_cell.angle_alpha   90.00
_cell.angle_beta   90.00
_cell.angle_gamma   90.00
#
_symmetry.space_group_name_H-M   'P 1'
#
loop_
_entity.id
_entity.type
_entity.pdbx_description
1 polymer ?
#
loop_
_entity_poly.entity_id
_entity_poly.type
_entity_poly.pdbx_seq_one_letter_code
_entity_poly.pdbx_strand_id
1 'polypeptide(L)' 'IIIMPGCGVRENNIASIEAETGVKEFHTSARSIVYSKMEYRNENVPMGSSIVSSEFETVETDRKKVASYL' A
#
# COMPACT_ATOMS: atom_id res chain seq x y z
N ILE A 1 26.86 0.82 -7.71
CA ILE A 1 25.48 0.33 -7.96
C ILE A 1 24.65 0.71 -6.75
N ILE A 2 23.43 1.19 -6.96
CA ILE A 2 22.47 1.48 -5.88
C ILE A 2 21.51 0.30 -5.78
N ILE A 3 21.29 -0.19 -4.55
CA ILE A 3 20.33 -1.25 -4.24
C ILE A 3 19.18 -0.61 -3.47
N MET A 4 17.96 -0.74 -4.01
CA MET A 4 16.76 -0.14 -3.45
C MET A 4 15.74 -1.25 -3.12
N PRO A 5 15.67 -1.73 -1.86
CA PRO A 5 14.65 -2.70 -1.48
C PRO A 5 13.23 -2.14 -1.66
N GLY A 6 12.33 -3.03 -2.07
CA GLY A 6 10.91 -2.76 -2.22
C GLY A 6 10.08 -4.00 -1.87
N CYS A 7 8.81 -4.01 -2.30
CA CYS A 7 7.89 -5.14 -2.08
C CYS A 7 7.62 -5.46 -0.59
N GLY A 8 7.07 -4.49 0.15
CA GLY A 8 6.70 -4.68 1.56
C GLY A 8 7.44 -3.79 2.56
N VAL A 9 8.22 -2.83 2.08
CA VAL A 9 8.79 -1.77 2.92
C VAL A 9 7.65 -0.92 3.51
N ARG A 10 7.60 -0.83 4.84
CA ARG A 10 6.58 -0.16 5.63
C ARG A 10 7.21 0.70 6.73
N GLU A 11 6.43 1.60 7.30
CA GLU A 11 6.84 2.55 8.32
C GLU A 11 7.36 1.85 9.60
N ASN A 12 6.89 0.63 9.84
CA ASN A 12 7.26 -0.17 11.00
C ASN A 12 8.46 -1.10 10.77
N ASN A 13 8.98 -1.23 9.54
CA ASN A 13 10.09 -2.14 9.24
C ASN A 13 11.29 -1.47 8.53
N ILE A 14 11.11 -0.27 7.97
CA ILE A 14 12.15 0.41 7.18
C ILE A 14 13.44 0.63 7.98
N ALA A 15 13.34 0.99 9.27
CA ALA A 15 14.50 1.21 10.13
C ALA A 15 15.31 -0.08 10.36
N SER A 16 14.65 -1.22 10.53
CA SER A 16 15.32 -2.52 10.65
C SER A 16 16.00 -2.92 9.35
N ILE A 17 15.34 -2.71 8.21
CA ILE A 17 15.92 -3.00 6.89
C ILE A 17 17.18 -2.14 6.67
N GLU A 18 17.12 -0.85 7.00
CA GLU A 18 18.29 0.04 6.92
C GLU A 18 19.44 -0.48 7.79
N ALA A 19 19.16 -0.83 9.06
CA ALA A 19 20.18 -1.28 10.00
C ALA A 19 20.84 -2.60 9.57
N GLU A 20 20.07 -3.53 9.00
CA GLU A 20 20.56 -4.86 8.61
C GLU A 20 21.28 -4.86 7.26
N THR A 21 20.88 -3.99 6.33
CA THR A 21 21.37 -4.03 4.94
C THR A 21 22.28 -2.86 4.56
N GLY A 22 22.24 -1.76 5.31
CA GLY A 22 22.99 -0.54 5.02
C GLY A 22 22.52 0.25 3.80
N VAL A 23 21.40 -0.13 3.18
CA VAL A 23 20.84 0.56 2.01
C VAL A 23 20.32 1.95 2.38
N LYS A 24 20.31 2.86 1.41
CA LYS A 24 19.97 4.28 1.61
C LYS A 24 18.79 4.77 0.79
N GLU A 25 18.26 3.92 -0.08
CA GLU A 25 17.10 4.22 -0.92
C GLU A 25 16.07 3.11 -0.76
N PHE A 26 14.78 3.45 -0.77
CA PHE A 26 13.69 2.52 -0.53
C PHE A 26 12.54 2.75 -1.50
N HIS A 27 11.87 1.67 -1.90
CA HIS A 27 10.64 1.71 -2.69
C HIS A 27 9.44 1.23 -1.86
N THR A 28 8.50 2.13 -1.58
CA THR A 28 7.25 1.79 -0.89
C THR A 28 6.04 2.31 -1.66
N SER A 29 4.93 1.58 -1.56
CA SER A 29 3.66 2.00 -2.13
C SER A 29 2.85 2.90 -1.19
N ALA A 30 3.11 2.84 0.12
CA ALA A 30 2.45 3.61 1.17
C ALA A 30 0.91 3.70 1.02
N ARG A 31 0.26 2.60 0.63
CA ARG A 31 -1.18 2.59 0.28
C ARG A 31 -2.08 2.43 1.50
N SER A 32 -3.29 2.99 1.39
CA SER A 32 -4.44 2.74 2.28
C SER A 32 -5.67 2.41 1.44
N ILE A 33 -6.60 1.67 2.04
CA ILE A 33 -7.89 1.36 1.42
C ILE A 33 -8.80 2.58 1.55
N VAL A 34 -9.46 2.96 0.45
CA VAL A 34 -10.47 4.01 0.39
C VAL A 34 -11.78 3.36 -0.08
N TYR A 35 -12.82 3.47 0.74
CA TYR A 35 -14.13 2.93 0.39
C TYR A 35 -14.90 3.87 -0.53
N SER A 36 -15.60 3.28 -1.50
CA SER A 36 -16.49 3.97 -2.43
C SER A 36 -17.61 4.70 -1.68
N LYS A 37 -17.99 5.86 -2.20
CA LYS A 37 -19.10 6.68 -1.70
C LYS A 37 -20.46 6.26 -2.26
N MET A 38 -20.54 5.18 -3.04
CA MET A 38 -21.83 4.66 -3.51
C MET A 38 -22.72 4.28 -2.33
N GLU A 39 -23.91 4.88 -2.29
CA GLU A 39 -24.92 4.65 -1.25
C GLU A 39 -25.67 3.32 -1.45
N TYR A 40 -25.90 2.95 -2.71
CA TYR A 40 -26.45 1.64 -3.08
C TYR A 40 -25.35 0.75 -3.67
N ARG A 41 -25.32 -0.52 -3.25
CA ARG A 41 -24.31 -1.51 -3.65
C ARG A 41 -24.97 -2.83 -4.00
N ASN A 42 -24.65 -3.38 -5.17
CA ASN A 42 -25.07 -4.72 -5.57
C ASN A 42 -23.87 -5.68 -5.52
N GLU A 43 -23.73 -6.39 -4.41
CA GLU A 43 -22.62 -7.33 -4.16
C GLU A 43 -22.69 -8.62 -5.02
N ASN A 44 -23.78 -8.84 -5.78
CA ASN A 44 -23.98 -10.07 -6.55
C ASN A 44 -23.35 -10.04 -7.95
N VAL A 45 -22.77 -8.92 -8.37
CA VAL A 45 -22.26 -8.73 -9.74
C VAL A 45 -20.77 -8.39 -9.68
N PRO A 46 -19.89 -9.41 -9.71
CA PRO A 46 -18.45 -9.17 -9.81
C PRO A 46 -18.06 -8.80 -11.25
N MET A 47 -17.39 -7.67 -11.39
CA MET A 47 -16.70 -7.21 -12.60
C MET A 47 -15.32 -7.84 -12.76
N GLY A 48 -14.65 -8.17 -11.65
CA GLY A 48 -13.31 -8.74 -11.63
C GLY A 48 -13.24 -10.24 -11.32
N SER A 49 -12.05 -10.71 -10.96
CA SER A 49 -11.88 -12.03 -10.34
C SER A 49 -12.64 -12.08 -9.00
N SER A 50 -13.23 -13.21 -8.65
CA SER A 50 -13.93 -13.39 -7.36
C SER A 50 -13.03 -13.35 -6.12
N ILE A 51 -11.71 -13.13 -6.30
CA ILE A 51 -10.72 -13.01 -5.23
C ILE A 51 -10.69 -11.58 -4.63
N VAL A 52 -11.25 -10.58 -5.31
CA VAL A 52 -11.24 -9.20 -4.81
C VAL A 52 -12.22 -9.08 -3.62
N SER A 53 -11.74 -8.56 -2.49
CA SER A 53 -12.48 -8.46 -1.23
C SER A 53 -13.72 -7.57 -1.30
N SER A 54 -13.70 -6.54 -2.15
CA SER A 54 -14.88 -5.72 -2.47
C SER A 54 -14.67 -4.99 -3.79
N GLU A 55 -15.76 -4.77 -4.56
CA GLU A 55 -15.74 -3.87 -5.73
C GLU A 55 -15.88 -2.39 -5.35
N PHE A 56 -16.18 -2.14 -4.07
CA PHE A 56 -16.45 -0.82 -3.54
C PHE A 56 -15.28 -0.30 -2.70
N GLU A 57 -14.07 -0.78 -2.98
CA GLU A 57 -12.83 -0.30 -2.37
C GLU A 57 -11.78 0.00 -3.45
N THR A 58 -11.02 1.07 -3.24
CA THR A 58 -9.83 1.40 -4.02
C THR A 58 -8.63 1.45 -3.10
N VAL A 59 -7.44 1.26 -3.64
CA VAL A 59 -6.18 1.44 -2.90
C VAL A 59 -5.47 2.67 -3.43
N GLU A 60 -5.29 3.65 -2.55
CA GLU A 60 -4.69 4.94 -2.87
C GLU A 60 -3.43 5.16 -2.05
N THR A 61 -2.49 5.95 -2.58
CA THR A 61 -1.28 6.33 -1.83
C THR A 61 -1.67 7.31 -0.72
N ASP A 62 -1.33 6.98 0.53
CA ASP A 62 -1.76 7.72 1.70
C ASP A 62 -0.69 8.73 2.13
N ARG A 63 -1.05 10.02 2.08
CA ARG A 63 -0.16 11.11 2.48
C ARG A 63 0.36 10.98 3.90
N LYS A 64 -0.44 10.50 4.86
CA LYS A 64 -0.01 10.35 6.26
C LYS A 64 1.01 9.24 6.41
N LYS A 65 0.84 8.14 5.67
CA LYS A 65 1.84 7.07 5.62
C LYS A 65 3.12 7.54 4.95
N VAL A 66 3.04 8.25 3.83
CA VAL A 66 4.24 8.84 3.20
C VAL A 66 4.97 9.76 4.18
N ALA A 67 4.24 10.58 4.94
CA ALA A 67 4.84 11.48 5.92
C ALA A 67 5.52 10.76 7.09
N SER A 68 5.21 9.49 7.40
CA SER A 68 5.92 8.76 8.46
C SER A 68 7.32 8.28 8.06
N TYR A 69 7.72 8.46 6.80
CA TYR A 69 9.07 8.15 6.31
C TYR A 69 9.98 9.39 6.16
N LEU A 70 9.43 10.58 6.39
CA LEU A 70 10.14 11.87 6.34
C LEU A 70 10.53 12.31 7.76
#